data_AF-A0A6A4Z513-F1
#
_entry.id   AF-A0A6A4Z513-F1
#
_cell.length_a   1.000
_cell.length_b   1.000
_cell.length_c   1.000
_cell.angle_alpha   90.00
_cell.angle_beta   90.00
_cell.angle_gamma   90.00
#
_symmetry.space_group_name_H-M   'P 1'
#
loop_
_entity.id
_entity.type
_entity.pdbx_description
1 polymer ?
#
loop_
_entity_poly.entity_id
_entity_poly.type
_entity_poly.pdbx_seq_one_letter_code
_entity_poly.pdbx_strand_id
1 'polypeptide(L)'
;MHHLLHQAGPPTPPVAPAARHAFYAMVKGVTTPFELWPRDMVIALGYHAPATPVRHPMTSTTRTTTAALRGYVRRVRRTCRLPPPVHGDVWLRLLFHMLPVNCRFAYLQVERPDAICCTYGCVQVETQRHAFHECATISPVWTFHQDAWSRFGVSFSWLAISDLDRFSVNANGDRLKDALKTLWTLLTAATLHLIWTQHNLVQYEDAGAMPPRAWTELSFLGWMASVRRWLR
;
A
#
# COMPACT_ATOMS: atom_id res chain seq x y z
N MET A 1 38.24 29.80 67.84
CA MET A 1 39.00 29.28 66.69
C MET A 1 38.24 28.10 66.10
N HIS A 2 37.67 28.31 64.91
CA HIS A 2 36.94 27.31 64.14
C HIS A 2 37.92 26.31 63.50
N HIS A 3 37.63 25.01 63.59
CA HIS A 3 38.15 24.03 62.63
C HIS A 3 36.97 23.28 62.00
N LEU A 4 36.73 23.59 60.72
CA LEU A 4 35.82 22.89 59.81
C LEU A 4 36.45 21.55 59.43
N LEU A 5 35.74 20.44 59.67
CA LEU A 5 36.03 19.15 59.08
C LEU A 5 35.41 19.10 57.67
N HIS A 6 36.27 18.88 56.67
CA HIS A 6 35.90 18.67 55.28
C HIS A 6 34.88 17.53 55.13
N GLN A 7 33.70 17.83 54.58
CA GLN A 7 32.82 16.81 54.00
C GLN A 7 33.43 16.31 52.69
N ALA A 8 33.65 15.00 52.59
CA ALA A 8 33.97 14.34 51.33
C ALA A 8 32.76 14.45 50.38
N GLY A 9 32.99 14.94 49.16
CA GLY A 9 31.96 15.03 48.13
C GLY A 9 31.41 13.66 47.72
N PRO A 10 30.22 13.61 47.08
CA PRO A 10 29.59 12.37 46.69
C PRO A 10 30.45 11.59 45.67
N PRO A 11 30.39 10.24 45.70
CA PRO A 11 31.19 9.42 44.79
C PRO A 11 30.78 9.70 43.34
N THR A 12 31.77 9.98 42.50
CA THR A 12 31.63 10.13 41.05
C THR A 12 31.06 8.82 40.46
N PRO A 13 29.99 8.85 39.65
CA PRO A 13 29.51 7.65 38.99
C PRO A 13 30.59 7.12 38.03
N PRO A 14 30.71 5.80 37.87
CA PRO A 14 31.68 5.21 36.96
C PRO A 14 31.41 5.72 35.53
N VAL A 15 32.44 6.30 34.92
CA VAL A 15 32.42 6.71 33.52
C VAL A 15 32.22 5.45 32.68
N ALA A 16 31.10 5.40 31.95
CA ALA A 16 30.83 4.31 31.03
C ALA A 16 31.95 4.26 29.97
N PRO A 17 32.55 3.09 29.69
CA PRO A 17 33.54 2.97 28.62
C PRO A 17 32.89 3.41 27.31
N ALA A 18 33.68 4.10 26.45
CA ALA A 18 33.23 4.58 25.16
C ALA A 18 32.83 3.41 24.26
N ALA A 19 31.58 2.96 24.38
CA ALA A 19 31.01 1.95 23.51
C ALA A 19 30.97 2.51 22.08
N ARG A 20 31.18 1.64 21.10
CA ARG A 20 31.09 2.02 19.69
C ARG A 20 29.66 2.38 19.29
N HIS A 21 28.67 1.93 20.07
CA HIS A 21 27.26 2.14 19.81
C HIS A 21 26.55 2.82 20.99
N ALA A 22 25.61 3.72 20.70
CA ALA A 22 24.81 4.44 21.70
C ALA A 22 23.84 3.56 22.52
N PHE A 23 23.77 2.25 22.29
CA PHE A 23 22.79 1.37 22.92
C PHE A 23 23.40 0.63 24.11
N TYR A 24 22.72 0.71 25.24
CA TYR A 24 23.06 0.05 26.49
C TYR A 24 21.83 -0.66 27.06
N ALA A 25 22.05 -1.78 27.74
CA ALA A 25 21.00 -2.46 28.47
C ALA A 25 21.54 -3.06 29.76
N MET A 26 20.62 -3.33 30.69
CA MET A 26 20.94 -3.93 31.98
C MET A 26 21.05 -5.45 31.82
N VAL A 27 22.26 -6.00 31.91
CA VAL A 27 22.50 -7.44 31.85
C VAL A 27 22.96 -7.89 33.23
N LYS A 28 22.14 -8.69 33.92
CA LYS A 28 22.43 -9.17 35.29
C LYS A 28 22.83 -8.03 36.26
N GLY A 29 22.18 -6.87 36.15
CA GLY A 29 22.43 -5.71 37.02
C GLY A 29 23.64 -4.86 36.63
N VAL A 30 24.28 -5.14 35.49
CA VAL A 30 25.39 -4.33 34.95
C VAL A 30 24.97 -3.66 33.64
N THR A 31 25.18 -2.34 33.56
CA THR A 31 25.00 -1.57 32.31
C THR A 31 26.01 -2.06 31.29
N THR A 32 25.52 -2.73 30.25
CA THR A 32 26.35 -3.42 29.27
C THR A 32 26.11 -2.81 27.88
N PRO A 33 27.18 -2.46 27.14
CA PRO A 33 27.06 -1.95 25.78
C PRO A 33 26.60 -3.04 24.80
N PHE A 34 25.97 -2.63 23.71
CA PHE A 34 25.40 -3.53 22.70
C PHE A 34 26.34 -4.63 22.22
N GLU A 35 27.60 -4.31 21.93
CA GLU A 35 28.64 -5.27 21.50
C GLU A 35 28.89 -6.43 22.49
N LEU A 36 28.48 -6.29 23.75
CA LEU A 36 28.64 -7.29 24.81
C LEU A 36 27.31 -7.92 25.24
N TRP A 37 26.20 -7.63 24.55
CA TRP A 37 24.92 -8.23 24.91
C TRP A 37 24.92 -9.76 24.68
N PRO A 38 24.37 -10.54 25.62
CA PRO A 38 24.22 -11.98 25.43
C PRO A 38 23.38 -12.29 24.19
N ARG A 39 23.77 -13.35 23.46
CA ARG A 39 23.07 -13.80 22.26
C ARG A 39 21.57 -14.00 22.49
N ASP A 40 21.17 -14.58 23.62
CA ASP A 40 19.78 -14.84 23.95
C ASP A 40 18.96 -13.56 24.13
N MET A 41 19.59 -12.50 24.66
CA MET A 41 18.97 -11.18 24.79
C MET A 41 18.77 -10.52 23.41
N VAL A 42 19.76 -10.64 22.54
CA VAL A 42 19.65 -10.16 21.14
C VAL A 42 18.58 -10.94 20.38
N ILE A 43 18.50 -12.25 20.58
CA ILE A 43 17.44 -13.11 19.99
C ILE A 43 16.06 -12.70 20.53
N ALA A 44 15.93 -12.43 21.83
CA ALA A 44 14.68 -11.98 22.43
C ALA A 44 14.24 -10.61 21.91
N LEU A 45 15.17 -9.69 21.65
CA LEU A 45 14.87 -8.40 21.02
C LEU A 45 14.47 -8.55 19.55
N GLY A 46 15.07 -9.50 18.85
CA GLY A 46 14.68 -9.92 17.51
C GLY A 46 13.48 -10.87 17.48
N TYR A 47 12.87 -11.18 18.64
CA TYR A 47 11.73 -12.08 18.71
C TYR A 47 10.52 -11.37 18.12
N HIS A 48 10.28 -11.65 16.85
CA HIS A 48 8.98 -11.40 16.25
C HIS A 48 8.03 -12.49 16.75
N ALA A 49 6.85 -12.08 17.25
CA ALA A 49 5.78 -13.02 17.55
C ALA A 49 5.64 -14.00 16.36
N PRO A 50 5.48 -15.32 16.60
CA PRO A 50 5.33 -16.30 15.53
C PRO A 50 4.28 -15.77 14.58
N ALA A 51 4.60 -15.70 13.29
CA ALA A 51 3.66 -15.18 12.31
C ALA A 51 2.40 -16.02 12.41
N THR A 52 1.32 -15.42 12.95
CA THR A 52 -0.01 -16.02 12.90
C THR A 52 -0.23 -16.43 11.45
N PRO A 53 -0.71 -17.65 11.14
CA PRO A 53 -0.94 -18.05 9.77
C PRO A 53 -2.04 -17.15 9.17
N VAL A 54 -1.63 -16.03 8.59
CA VAL A 54 -2.52 -15.08 7.94
C VAL A 54 -2.75 -15.58 6.52
N ARG A 55 -4.02 -15.62 6.13
CA ARG A 55 -4.41 -15.95 4.77
C ARG A 55 -3.78 -14.94 3.80
N HIS A 56 -3.08 -15.42 2.78
CA HIS A 56 -2.47 -14.55 1.77
C HIS A 56 -3.55 -13.66 1.12
N PRO A 57 -3.32 -12.35 0.88
CA PRO A 57 -4.33 -11.41 0.41
C PRO A 57 -5.01 -11.84 -0.91
N MET A 58 -4.26 -12.49 -1.79
CA MET A 58 -4.76 -12.99 -3.09
C MET A 58 -5.39 -14.41 -3.05
N THR A 59 -5.65 -14.95 -1.86
CA THR A 59 -6.31 -16.25 -1.73
C THR A 59 -7.77 -16.14 -2.18
N SER A 60 -8.22 -17.09 -2.98
CA SER A 60 -9.62 -17.17 -3.44
C SER A 60 -10.13 -18.60 -3.30
N THR A 61 -11.41 -18.82 -3.58
CA THR A 61 -12.02 -20.16 -3.66
C THR A 61 -11.38 -21.04 -4.73
N THR A 62 -10.80 -20.43 -5.77
CA THR A 62 -10.10 -21.12 -6.87
C THR A 62 -8.59 -21.25 -6.65
N ARG A 63 -8.03 -20.52 -5.67
CA ARG A 63 -6.59 -20.48 -5.35
C ARG A 63 -6.35 -20.92 -3.90
N THR A 64 -6.65 -22.18 -3.61
CA THR A 64 -6.57 -22.75 -2.25
C THR A 64 -5.19 -23.32 -1.89
N THR A 65 -4.37 -23.66 -2.89
CA THR A 65 -3.03 -24.25 -2.67
C THR A 65 -1.92 -23.21 -2.77
N THR A 66 -0.81 -23.43 -2.06
CA THR A 66 0.38 -22.57 -2.13
C THR A 66 0.96 -22.51 -3.55
N ALA A 67 0.90 -23.62 -4.31
CA ALA A 67 1.38 -23.66 -5.70
C ALA A 67 0.51 -22.79 -6.62
N ALA A 68 -0.82 -22.87 -6.51
CA ALA A 68 -1.74 -22.02 -7.27
C ALA A 68 -1.54 -20.54 -6.93
N LEU A 69 -1.38 -20.21 -5.65
CA LEU A 69 -1.06 -18.86 -5.19
C LEU A 69 0.27 -18.35 -5.77
N ARG A 70 1.35 -19.15 -5.71
CA ARG A 70 2.65 -18.78 -6.30
C ARG A 70 2.52 -18.53 -7.81
N GLY A 71 1.77 -19.38 -8.52
CA GLY A 71 1.48 -19.21 -9.94
C GLY A 71 0.75 -17.90 -10.23
N TYR A 72 -0.29 -17.59 -9.45
CA TYR A 72 -1.04 -16.34 -9.58
C TYR A 72 -0.17 -15.11 -9.27
N VAL A 73 0.58 -15.10 -8.17
CA VAL A 73 1.48 -13.99 -7.81
C VAL A 73 2.53 -13.75 -8.89
N ARG A 74 3.08 -14.80 -9.51
CA ARG A 74 3.98 -14.64 -10.66
C ARG A 74 3.30 -13.96 -11.84
N ARG A 75 2.04 -14.30 -12.15
CA ARG A 75 1.25 -13.63 -13.19
C ARG A 75 1.00 -12.16 -12.83
N VAL A 76 0.56 -11.88 -11.61
CA VAL A 76 0.36 -10.51 -11.11
C VAL A 76 1.62 -9.68 -11.29
N ARG A 77 2.77 -10.17 -10.84
CA ARG A 77 4.05 -9.45 -10.98
C ARG A 77 4.42 -9.21 -12.44
N ARG A 78 4.13 -10.13 -13.36
CA ARG A 78 4.36 -9.93 -14.80
C ARG A 78 3.42 -8.87 -15.36
N THR A 79 2.13 -8.93 -15.02
CA THR A 79 1.13 -7.94 -15.44
C THR A 79 1.47 -6.54 -14.94
N CYS A 80 1.80 -6.38 -13.66
CA CYS A 80 2.19 -5.09 -13.07
C CYS A 80 3.55 -4.56 -13.57
N ARG A 81 4.32 -5.34 -14.36
CA ARG A 81 5.56 -4.85 -15.01
C ARG A 81 5.32 -4.25 -16.40
N LEU A 82 4.14 -4.45 -16.99
CA LEU A 82 3.76 -3.83 -18.26
C LEU A 82 3.65 -2.30 -18.18
N PRO A 83 2.94 -1.71 -17.18
CA PRO A 83 2.85 -0.26 -17.05
C PRO A 83 4.16 0.36 -16.53
N PRO A 84 4.28 1.70 -16.54
CA PRO A 84 5.34 2.41 -15.84
C PRO A 84 5.57 1.88 -14.41
N PRO A 85 6.82 1.78 -13.92
CA PRO A 85 7.12 1.15 -12.63
C PRO A 85 6.28 1.67 -11.46
N VAL A 86 6.08 2.99 -11.37
CA VAL A 86 5.28 3.61 -10.30
C VAL A 86 3.79 3.22 -10.41
N HIS A 87 3.24 3.16 -11.63
CA HIS A 87 1.84 2.74 -11.84
C HIS A 87 1.65 1.26 -11.47
N GLY A 88 2.59 0.41 -11.89
CA GLY A 88 2.61 -1.00 -11.58
C GLY A 88 2.75 -1.29 -10.08
N ASP A 89 3.58 -0.51 -9.38
CA ASP A 89 3.79 -0.61 -7.94
C ASP A 89 2.52 -0.26 -7.15
N VAL A 90 1.82 0.82 -7.51
CA VAL A 90 0.53 1.16 -6.87
C VAL A 90 -0.47 0.01 -7.01
N TRP A 91 -0.62 -0.56 -8.21
CA TRP A 91 -1.54 -1.68 -8.40
C TRP A 91 -1.08 -2.93 -7.63
N LEU A 92 0.21 -3.24 -7.62
CA LEU A 92 0.74 -4.34 -6.84
C LEU A 92 0.43 -4.16 -5.34
N ARG A 93 0.68 -2.98 -4.78
CA ARG A 93 0.35 -2.64 -3.39
C ARG A 93 -1.14 -2.71 -3.12
N LEU A 94 -1.98 -2.31 -4.07
CA LEU A 94 -3.43 -2.46 -3.95
C LEU A 94 -3.81 -3.93 -3.77
N LEU A 95 -3.31 -4.82 -4.63
CA LEU A 95 -3.63 -6.26 -4.61
C LEU A 95 -3.06 -6.99 -3.38
N PHE A 96 -1.97 -6.49 -2.81
CA PHE A 96 -1.40 -7.01 -1.57
C PHE A 96 -2.02 -6.39 -0.30
N HIS A 97 -3.01 -5.51 -0.45
CA HIS A 97 -3.59 -4.74 0.65
C HIS A 97 -2.48 -4.01 1.44
N MET A 98 -1.65 -3.23 0.74
CA MET A 98 -0.55 -2.46 1.33
C MET A 98 -0.72 -0.95 1.17
N LEU A 99 -1.74 -0.48 0.46
CA LEU A 99 -2.04 0.95 0.37
C LEU A 99 -2.75 1.42 1.66
N PRO A 100 -2.30 2.52 2.28
CA PRO A 100 -2.99 3.11 3.40
C PRO A 100 -4.28 3.78 2.92
N VAL A 101 -5.41 3.21 3.32
CA VAL A 101 -6.76 3.78 3.18
C VAL A 101 -7.34 3.96 4.56
N ASN A 102 -8.27 4.89 4.72
CA ASN A 102 -8.63 5.40 6.04
C ASN A 102 -9.21 4.34 6.98
N CYS A 103 -9.83 3.26 6.47
CA CYS A 103 -10.30 2.16 7.32
C CYS A 103 -9.20 1.48 8.17
N ARG A 104 -7.90 1.67 7.83
CA ARG A 104 -6.77 1.16 8.63
C ARG A 104 -6.49 1.98 9.88
N PHE A 105 -7.01 3.21 9.95
CA PHE A 105 -6.84 4.12 11.07
C PHE A 105 -7.99 4.02 12.08
N ALA A 106 -8.68 2.87 12.15
CA ALA A 106 -9.75 2.64 13.11
C ALA A 106 -9.35 2.92 14.57
N TYR A 107 -8.07 2.72 14.91
CA TYR A 107 -7.53 3.04 16.24
C TYR A 107 -7.54 4.54 16.58
N LEU A 108 -7.62 5.44 15.59
CA LEU A 108 -7.72 6.89 15.78
C LEU A 108 -9.15 7.37 16.02
N GLN A 109 -10.17 6.51 15.88
CA GLN A 109 -11.58 6.93 15.96
C GLN A 109 -12.00 7.49 17.33
N VAL A 110 -11.25 7.16 18.39
CA VAL A 110 -11.50 7.69 19.73
C VAL A 110 -11.27 9.21 19.77
N GLU A 111 -10.24 9.69 19.09
CA GLU A 111 -9.88 11.11 19.05
C GLU A 111 -10.50 11.83 17.85
N ARG A 112 -10.62 11.14 16.72
CA ARG A 112 -11.15 11.66 15.45
C ARG A 112 -12.15 10.68 14.87
N PRO A 113 -13.46 10.82 15.15
CA PRO A 113 -14.48 9.86 14.74
C PRO A 113 -14.54 9.62 13.22
N ASP A 114 -14.14 10.62 12.43
CA ASP A 114 -14.08 10.65 10.98
C ASP A 114 -12.79 10.07 10.39
N ALA A 115 -11.83 9.61 11.22
CA ALA A 115 -10.54 9.09 10.76
C ALA A 115 -10.60 7.88 9.82
N ILE A 116 -11.75 7.21 9.73
CA ILE A 116 -11.98 6.08 8.81
C ILE A 116 -12.83 6.45 7.59
N CYS A 117 -13.36 7.68 7.57
CA CYS A 117 -14.26 8.13 6.52
C CYS A 117 -13.51 8.44 5.23
N CYS A 118 -14.26 8.43 4.12
CA CYS A 118 -13.77 8.79 2.80
C CYS A 118 -13.12 10.16 2.80
N THR A 119 -11.91 10.23 2.24
CA THR A 119 -11.12 11.45 2.02
C THR A 119 -11.90 12.51 1.24
N TYR A 120 -12.80 12.09 0.33
CA TYR A 120 -13.64 13.00 -0.45
C TYR A 120 -14.94 13.42 0.24
N GLY A 121 -15.13 13.12 1.53
CA GLY A 121 -16.24 13.64 2.34
C GLY A 121 -17.59 12.94 2.15
N CYS A 122 -17.66 11.78 1.49
CA CYS A 122 -18.92 11.06 1.31
C CYS A 122 -19.39 10.24 2.54
N VAL A 123 -18.71 10.39 3.69
CA VAL A 123 -19.04 9.81 5.01
C VAL A 123 -18.98 8.28 5.10
N GLN A 124 -18.82 7.57 3.98
CA GLN A 124 -18.62 6.12 3.96
C GLN A 124 -17.25 5.73 4.52
N VAL A 125 -17.16 4.54 5.12
CA VAL A 125 -15.88 3.96 5.55
C VAL A 125 -14.99 3.71 4.33
N GLU A 126 -13.79 4.27 4.35
CA GLU A 126 -12.87 4.22 3.23
C GLU A 126 -12.09 2.91 3.21
N THR A 127 -12.72 1.88 2.65
CA THR A 127 -12.03 0.66 2.25
C THR A 127 -11.26 0.87 0.95
N GLN A 128 -10.37 -0.06 0.57
CA GLN A 128 -9.72 0.00 -0.75
C GLN A 128 -10.73 -0.03 -1.89
N ARG A 129 -11.79 -0.84 -1.77
CA ARG A 129 -12.87 -0.89 -2.77
C ARG A 129 -13.56 0.47 -2.87
N HIS A 130 -13.80 1.13 -1.75
CA HIS A 130 -14.39 2.46 -1.74
C HIS A 130 -13.46 3.51 -2.37
N ALA A 131 -12.25 3.66 -1.85
CA ALA A 131 -11.28 4.67 -2.29
C ALA A 131 -10.92 4.55 -3.78
N PHE A 132 -10.82 3.33 -4.30
CA PHE A 132 -10.35 3.09 -5.65
C PHE A 132 -11.45 2.78 -6.67
N HIS A 133 -12.71 2.64 -6.27
CA HIS A 133 -13.76 2.22 -7.20
C HIS A 133 -15.14 2.80 -6.91
N GLU A 134 -15.67 2.64 -5.69
CA GLU A 134 -17.09 2.91 -5.41
C GLU A 134 -17.39 4.34 -4.98
N CYS A 135 -16.39 5.09 -4.50
CA CYS A 135 -16.57 6.48 -4.11
C CYS A 135 -17.24 7.27 -5.24
N ALA A 136 -18.21 8.13 -4.91
CA ALA A 136 -18.96 8.92 -5.90
C ALA A 136 -18.06 9.83 -6.75
N THR A 137 -16.90 10.24 -6.22
CA THR A 137 -15.87 10.99 -6.97
C THR A 137 -15.13 10.11 -7.99
N ILE A 138 -14.97 8.82 -7.70
CA ILE A 138 -14.09 7.90 -8.43
C ILE A 138 -14.86 7.01 -9.41
N SER A 139 -16.04 6.55 -9.03
CA SER A 139 -16.85 5.65 -9.85
C SER A 139 -17.14 6.19 -11.26
N PRO A 140 -17.36 7.50 -11.50
CA PRO A 140 -17.57 8.02 -12.86
C PRO A 140 -16.36 7.82 -13.78
N VAL A 141 -15.14 7.79 -13.23
CA VAL A 141 -13.91 7.55 -14.01
C VAL A 141 -13.91 6.13 -14.58
N TRP A 142 -14.30 5.14 -13.78
CA TRP A 142 -14.41 3.77 -14.25
C TRP A 142 -15.57 3.58 -15.22
N THR A 143 -16.71 4.23 -14.99
CA THR A 143 -17.84 4.21 -15.93
C THR A 143 -17.45 4.77 -17.29
N PHE A 144 -16.75 5.91 -17.33
CA PHE A 144 -16.24 6.49 -18.57
C PHE A 144 -15.39 5.50 -19.38
N HIS A 145 -14.45 4.80 -18.72
CA HIS A 145 -13.62 3.79 -19.38
C HIS A 145 -14.42 2.53 -19.74
N GLN A 146 -15.37 2.11 -18.90
CA GLN A 146 -16.25 0.97 -19.16
C GLN A 146 -17.09 1.18 -20.43
N ASP A 147 -17.66 2.37 -20.61
CA ASP A 147 -18.50 2.70 -21.75
C ASP A 147 -17.70 2.69 -23.06
N ALA A 148 -16.50 3.26 -23.04
CA ALA A 148 -15.59 3.27 -24.19
C ALA A 148 -15.16 1.86 -24.65
N TRP A 149 -15.21 0.87 -23.75
CA TRP A 149 -14.78 -0.51 -24.01
C TRP A 149 -15.94 -1.50 -24.13
N SER A 150 -17.19 -1.01 -24.01
CA SER A 150 -18.41 -1.82 -24.00
C SER A 150 -18.53 -2.77 -25.20
N ARG A 151 -18.08 -2.34 -26.38
CA ARG A 151 -18.04 -3.14 -27.62
C ARG A 151 -17.35 -4.50 -27.43
N PHE A 152 -16.27 -4.54 -26.64
CA PHE A 152 -15.47 -5.74 -26.40
C PHE A 152 -15.88 -6.50 -25.12
N GLY A 153 -16.85 -6.00 -24.37
CA GLY A 153 -17.31 -6.63 -23.12
C GLY A 153 -16.23 -6.68 -22.03
N VAL A 154 -15.23 -5.81 -22.10
CA VAL A 154 -14.18 -5.68 -21.07
C VAL A 154 -14.78 -5.02 -19.83
N SER A 155 -14.48 -5.54 -18.64
CA SER A 155 -14.98 -5.01 -17.37
C SER A 155 -13.94 -4.19 -16.61
N PHE A 156 -14.36 -3.07 -16.03
CA PHE A 156 -13.64 -2.30 -15.01
C PHE A 156 -14.32 -2.38 -13.64
N SER A 157 -15.02 -3.48 -13.36
CA SER A 157 -15.54 -3.76 -12.02
C SER A 157 -14.40 -3.94 -11.01
N TRP A 158 -14.69 -3.71 -9.73
CA TRP A 158 -13.74 -3.98 -8.66
C TRP A 158 -13.18 -5.41 -8.72
N LEU A 159 -14.02 -6.41 -9.04
CA LEU A 159 -13.59 -7.80 -9.17
C LEU A 159 -12.60 -8.00 -10.31
N ALA A 160 -12.80 -7.35 -11.45
CA ALA A 160 -11.85 -7.41 -12.57
C ALA A 160 -10.51 -6.77 -12.23
N ILE A 161 -10.53 -5.65 -11.51
CA ILE A 161 -9.33 -4.90 -11.12
C ILE A 161 -8.55 -5.61 -9.99
N SER A 162 -9.27 -6.20 -9.03
CA SER A 162 -8.68 -6.85 -7.85
C SER A 162 -8.35 -8.34 -8.06
N ASP A 163 -8.84 -8.97 -9.14
CA ASP A 163 -8.54 -10.35 -9.50
C ASP A 163 -8.28 -10.49 -11.01
N LEU A 164 -7.01 -10.67 -11.38
CA LEU A 164 -6.57 -10.74 -12.79
C LEU A 164 -7.11 -11.96 -13.55
N ASP A 165 -7.58 -12.99 -12.84
CA ASP A 165 -8.22 -14.15 -13.47
C ASP A 165 -9.65 -13.81 -13.96
N ARG A 166 -10.20 -12.66 -13.54
CA ARG A 166 -11.52 -12.16 -13.96
C ARG A 166 -11.50 -11.34 -15.23
N PHE A 167 -10.32 -11.07 -15.82
CA PHE A 167 -10.26 -10.40 -17.11
C PHE A 167 -10.88 -11.28 -18.21
N SER A 168 -11.90 -10.75 -18.87
CA SER A 168 -12.62 -11.41 -19.96
C SER A 168 -12.99 -10.42 -21.07
N VAL A 169 -13.25 -10.97 -22.24
CA VAL A 169 -13.77 -10.26 -23.43
C VAL A 169 -14.97 -11.04 -23.97
N ASN A 170 -15.86 -10.36 -24.69
CA ASN A 170 -16.92 -11.00 -25.43
C ASN A 170 -16.41 -11.53 -26.79
N ALA A 171 -17.30 -12.15 -27.58
CA ALA A 171 -16.97 -12.70 -28.89
C ALA A 171 -16.28 -11.71 -29.85
N ASN A 172 -16.56 -10.41 -29.74
CA ASN A 172 -15.96 -9.38 -30.59
C ASN A 172 -14.50 -9.09 -30.22
N GLY A 173 -14.12 -9.31 -28.96
CA GLY A 173 -12.77 -9.10 -28.46
C GLY A 173 -11.88 -10.35 -28.50
N ASP A 174 -12.43 -11.53 -28.78
CA ASP A 174 -11.72 -12.80 -28.62
C ASP A 174 -10.42 -12.87 -29.44
N ARG A 175 -10.49 -12.47 -30.72
CA ARG A 175 -9.31 -12.40 -31.61
C ARG A 175 -8.26 -11.38 -31.17
N LEU A 176 -8.66 -10.38 -30.38
CA LEU A 176 -7.80 -9.28 -29.91
C LEU A 176 -7.50 -9.39 -28.42
N LYS A 177 -7.82 -10.52 -27.77
CA LYS A 177 -7.85 -10.65 -26.31
C LYS A 177 -6.54 -10.25 -25.63
N ASP A 178 -5.40 -10.65 -26.18
CA ASP A 178 -4.08 -10.33 -25.61
C ASP A 178 -3.73 -8.84 -25.75
N ALA A 179 -4.06 -8.23 -26.89
CA ALA A 179 -3.89 -6.79 -27.10
C ALA A 179 -4.81 -5.99 -26.17
N LEU A 180 -6.09 -6.38 -26.08
CA LEU A 180 -7.07 -5.78 -25.16
C LEU A 180 -6.62 -5.92 -23.71
N LYS A 181 -6.10 -7.09 -23.31
CA LYS A 181 -5.57 -7.32 -21.95
C LYS A 181 -4.40 -6.39 -21.64
N THR A 182 -3.51 -6.20 -22.60
CA THR A 182 -2.36 -5.30 -22.45
C THR A 182 -2.82 -3.85 -22.29
N LEU A 183 -3.66 -3.38 -23.21
CA LEU A 183 -4.20 -2.01 -23.15
C LEU A 183 -5.03 -1.76 -21.88
N TRP A 184 -5.84 -2.74 -21.46
CA TRP A 184 -6.59 -2.71 -20.21
C TRP A 184 -5.67 -2.62 -19.00
N THR A 185 -4.60 -3.42 -18.97
CA THR A 185 -3.58 -3.39 -17.90
C THR A 185 -2.95 -2.01 -17.78
N LEU A 186 -2.55 -1.41 -18.90
CA LEU A 186 -1.96 -0.07 -18.93
C LEU A 186 -2.93 0.99 -18.41
N LEU A 187 -4.21 0.90 -18.80
CA LEU A 187 -5.26 1.81 -18.37
C LEU A 187 -5.54 1.67 -16.87
N THR A 188 -5.80 0.45 -16.40
CA THR A 188 -6.08 0.17 -14.99
C THR A 188 -4.95 0.66 -14.10
N ALA A 189 -3.69 0.38 -14.45
CA ALA A 189 -2.55 0.83 -13.67
C ALA A 189 -2.41 2.37 -13.65
N ALA A 190 -2.58 3.03 -14.79
CA ALA A 190 -2.49 4.49 -14.88
C ALA A 190 -3.62 5.17 -14.08
N THR A 191 -4.85 4.66 -14.19
CA THR A 191 -6.01 5.20 -13.46
C THR A 191 -5.89 4.95 -11.96
N LEU A 192 -5.46 3.76 -11.52
CA LEU A 192 -5.20 3.49 -10.10
C LEU A 192 -4.12 4.41 -9.53
N HIS A 193 -3.07 4.68 -10.30
CA HIS A 193 -2.04 5.62 -9.89
C HIS A 193 -2.57 7.06 -9.78
N LEU A 194 -3.36 7.52 -10.75
CA LEU A 194 -4.00 8.83 -10.69
C LEU A 194 -4.88 8.97 -9.44
N ILE A 195 -5.73 7.97 -9.18
CA ILE A 195 -6.60 7.93 -8.00
C ILE A 195 -5.77 7.98 -6.73
N TRP A 196 -4.71 7.17 -6.64
CA TRP A 196 -3.83 7.13 -5.48
C TRP A 196 -3.15 8.47 -5.20
N THR A 197 -2.61 9.10 -6.24
CA THR A 197 -1.93 10.39 -6.11
C THR A 197 -2.91 11.46 -5.65
N GLN A 198 -4.08 11.57 -6.29
CA GLN A 198 -5.06 12.58 -5.91
C GLN A 198 -5.65 12.34 -4.53
N HIS A 199 -5.89 11.08 -4.18
CA HIS A 199 -6.30 10.71 -2.82
C HIS A 199 -5.31 11.23 -1.79
N ASN A 200 -4.01 10.98 -1.98
CA ASN A 200 -2.99 11.43 -1.03
C ASN A 200 -2.84 12.94 -0.95
N LEU A 201 -2.97 13.64 -2.07
CA LEU A 201 -2.96 15.11 -2.08
C LEU A 201 -4.09 15.66 -1.19
N VAL A 202 -5.31 15.13 -1.33
CA VAL A 202 -6.45 15.57 -0.52
C VAL A 202 -6.28 15.15 0.94
N GLN A 203 -5.85 13.91 1.20
CA GLN A 203 -5.77 13.36 2.55
C GLN A 203 -4.61 13.95 3.38
N TYR A 204 -3.47 14.24 2.76
CA TYR A 204 -2.23 14.56 3.47
C TYR A 204 -1.63 15.91 3.13
N GLU A 205 -2.06 16.56 2.04
CA GLU A 205 -1.51 17.83 1.57
C GLU A 205 -2.55 18.96 1.52
N ASP A 206 -3.73 18.76 2.14
CA ASP A 206 -4.83 19.73 2.21
C ASP A 206 -5.27 20.25 0.82
N ALA A 207 -5.10 19.40 -0.21
CA ALA A 207 -5.52 19.75 -1.55
C ALA A 207 -7.04 19.64 -1.71
N GLY A 208 -7.62 20.53 -2.52
CA GLY A 208 -9.02 20.39 -2.94
C GLY A 208 -9.22 19.17 -3.84
N ALA A 209 -10.43 18.59 -3.80
CA ALA A 209 -10.79 17.49 -4.70
C ALA A 209 -10.71 17.94 -6.17
N MET A 210 -10.11 17.09 -7.01
CA MET A 210 -10.00 17.35 -8.44
C MET A 210 -11.39 17.48 -9.10
N PRO A 211 -11.61 18.49 -9.97
CA PRO A 211 -12.88 18.65 -10.67
C PRO A 211 -13.25 17.41 -11.50
N PRO A 212 -14.55 17.05 -11.61
CA PRO A 212 -15.00 15.82 -12.29
C PRO A 212 -14.45 15.64 -13.72
N ARG A 213 -14.39 16.73 -14.49
CA ARG A 213 -13.88 16.70 -15.87
C ARG A 213 -12.37 16.42 -15.95
N ALA A 214 -11.60 16.91 -14.98
CA ALA A 214 -10.16 16.70 -14.96
C ALA A 214 -9.82 15.22 -14.73
N TRP A 215 -10.65 14.48 -13.99
CA TRP A 215 -10.46 13.04 -13.80
C TRP A 215 -10.52 12.24 -15.11
N THR A 216 -11.51 12.51 -15.97
CA THR A 216 -11.65 11.81 -17.25
C THR A 216 -10.52 12.18 -18.21
N GLU A 217 -10.20 13.47 -18.32
CA GLU A 217 -9.11 13.96 -19.17
C GLU A 217 -7.75 13.40 -18.74
N LEU A 218 -7.40 13.50 -17.45
CA LEU A 218 -6.10 13.05 -16.95
C LEU A 218 -5.97 11.53 -16.94
N SER A 219 -7.05 10.77 -16.68
CA SER A 219 -7.00 9.31 -16.77
C SER A 219 -6.78 8.85 -18.22
N PHE A 220 -7.43 9.50 -19.18
CA PHE A 220 -7.21 9.23 -20.61
C PHE A 220 -5.79 9.61 -21.05
N LEU A 221 -5.29 10.79 -20.68
CA LEU A 221 -3.93 11.23 -21.00
C LEU A 221 -2.87 10.32 -20.37
N GLY A 222 -3.05 9.94 -19.10
CA GLY A 222 -2.17 9.02 -18.39
C GLY A 222 -2.12 7.63 -19.04
N TRP A 223 -3.27 7.14 -19.52
CA TRP A 223 -3.33 5.91 -20.30
C TRP A 223 -2.61 6.05 -21.64
N MET A 224 -2.90 7.09 -22.43
CA MET A 224 -2.26 7.34 -23.73
C MET A 224 -0.74 7.46 -23.61
N ALA A 225 -0.24 8.12 -22.56
CA ALA A 225 1.17 8.19 -22.27
C ALA A 225 1.76 6.80 -21.94
N SER A 226 1.03 5.98 -21.17
CA SER A 226 1.43 4.62 -20.84
C SER A 226 1.48 3.72 -22.08
N VAL A 227 0.50 3.83 -22.98
CA VAL A 227 0.47 3.10 -24.27
C VAL A 227 1.63 3.53 -25.16
N ARG A 228 1.86 4.84 -25.32
CA ARG A 228 2.97 5.36 -26.12
C ARG A 228 4.32 4.86 -25.62
N ARG A 229 4.50 4.80 -24.30
CA ARG A 229 5.72 4.25 -23.69
C ARG A 229 5.86 2.76 -23.97
N TRP A 230 4.78 2.00 -23.85
CA TRP A 230 4.81 0.55 -24.06
C TRP A 230 5.12 0.15 -25.51
N LEU A 231 4.72 0.98 -26.48
CA LEU A 231 5.02 0.76 -27.91
C LEU A 231 6.46 1.10 -28.32
N ARG A 232 7.24 1.75 -27.46
CA ARG A 232 8.64 2.12 -27.70
C ARG A 232 9.58 1.10 -27.09
#